data_AF-A0A1H6UR70-F1
#
_entry.id   AF-A0A1H6UR70-F1
#
_cell.length_a   1.000
_cell.length_b   1.000
_cell.length_c   1.000
_cell.angle_alpha   90.00
_cell.angle_beta   90.00
_cell.angle_gamma   90.00
#
_symmetry.space_group_name_H-M   'P 1'
#
loop_
_entity.id
_entity.type
_entity.pdbx_description
1 polymer ?
#
loop_
_entity_poly.entity_id
_entity_poly.type
_entity_poly.pdbx_seq_one_letter_code
_entity_poly.pdbx_strand_id
1 'polypeptide(L)'
;MVQHYINNGHTHIRTHVNVDPVIKTKHLEIAERVLKSFQDQITYEIVAFPQHGLLAHEDMPSLLREALESGATKLGGLDPAGIDKNIENSLQVTMNIAKEYGVDVDLHLHDRGQVGFYTMDKWLDMVEE
;
A
#
# COMPACT_ATOMS: atom_id res chain seq x y z
N MET A 1 10.47 8.73 16.23
CA MET A 1 10.71 7.41 15.60
C MET A 1 11.77 7.51 14.51
N VAL A 2 11.58 8.33 13.46
CA VAL A 2 12.58 8.50 12.37
C VAL A 2 14.00 8.78 12.90
N GLN A 3 14.16 9.75 13.81
CA GLN A 3 15.47 10.04 14.43
C GLN A 3 16.09 8.83 15.15
N HIS A 4 15.27 7.98 15.77
CA HIS A 4 15.76 6.76 16.41
C HIS A 4 16.34 5.80 15.36
N TYR A 5 15.67 5.62 14.22
CA TYR A 5 16.19 4.80 13.13
C TYR A 5 17.49 5.38 12.55
N ILE A 6 17.55 6.69 12.32
CA ILE A 6 18.78 7.36 11.84
C ILE A 6 19.93 7.14 12.82
N ASN A 7 19.69 7.30 14.12
CA ASN A 7 20.71 7.09 15.16
C ASN A 7 21.20 5.64 15.24
N ASN A 8 20.44 4.68 14.70
CA ASN A 8 20.81 3.27 14.60
C ASN A 8 21.33 2.87 13.21
N GLY A 9 21.63 3.84 12.34
CA GLY A 9 22.25 3.60 11.04
C GLY A 9 21.30 3.22 9.92
N HIS A 10 19.98 3.35 10.11
CA HIS A 10 19.03 3.16 9.02
C HIS A 10 19.10 4.34 8.04
N THR A 11 19.20 4.03 6.75
CA THR A 11 19.31 5.02 5.66
C THR A 11 18.07 5.05 4.74
N HIS A 12 17.14 4.13 4.96
CA HIS A 12 15.91 3.99 4.17
C HIS A 12 14.73 3.57 5.05
N ILE A 13 13.54 4.11 4.78
CA ILE A 13 12.28 3.73 5.44
C ILE A 13 11.20 3.51 4.39
N ARG A 14 10.60 2.32 4.36
CA ARG A 14 9.27 2.11 3.75
C ARG A 14 8.24 2.02 4.86
N THR A 15 7.14 2.76 4.71
CA THR A 15 6.03 2.71 5.67
C THR A 15 4.69 2.57 4.96
N HIS A 16 3.84 1.68 5.47
CA HIS A 16 2.43 1.61 5.11
C HIS A 16 1.67 2.68 5.90
N VAL A 17 0.81 3.42 5.22
CA VAL A 17 -0.02 4.45 5.83
C VAL A 17 -1.46 4.20 5.48
N ASN A 18 -2.30 4.09 6.52
CA ASN A 18 -3.70 3.77 6.36
C ASN A 18 -4.41 4.86 5.57
N VAL A 19 -5.15 4.42 4.56
CA VAL A 19 -6.14 5.20 3.81
C VAL A 19 -7.49 4.52 4.03
N ASP A 20 -8.49 5.29 4.46
CA ASP A 20 -9.83 4.78 4.75
C ASP A 20 -10.90 5.88 4.53
N PRO A 21 -12.19 5.55 4.44
CA PRO A 21 -13.23 6.54 4.12
C PRO A 21 -13.43 7.63 5.17
N VAL A 22 -13.02 7.39 6.42
CA VAL A 22 -13.20 8.32 7.53
C VAL A 22 -12.05 9.32 7.59
N ILE A 23 -10.82 8.82 7.53
CA ILE A 23 -9.59 9.62 7.67
C ILE A 23 -9.10 10.15 6.32
N LYS A 24 -9.47 9.48 5.23
CA LYS A 24 -9.04 9.75 3.86
C LYS A 24 -7.51 9.70 3.75
N THR A 25 -6.90 10.74 3.19
CA THR A 25 -5.46 10.87 2.94
C THR A 25 -4.73 11.60 4.07
N LYS A 26 -5.41 12.05 5.13
CA LYS A 26 -4.82 12.90 6.18
C LYS A 26 -3.61 12.27 6.87
N HIS A 27 -3.62 10.96 7.11
CA HIS A 27 -2.47 10.26 7.70
C HIS A 27 -1.26 10.25 6.76
N LEU A 28 -1.51 10.14 5.45
CA LEU A 28 -0.47 10.18 4.43
C LEU A 28 0.21 11.54 4.39
N GLU A 29 -0.56 12.63 4.39
CA GLU A 29 -0.01 14.00 4.43
C GLU A 29 0.90 14.23 5.64
N ILE A 30 0.54 13.66 6.81
CA ILE A 30 1.33 13.77 8.03
C ILE A 30 2.62 12.95 7.89
N ALA A 31 2.53 11.71 7.41
CA ALA A 31 3.68 10.84 7.22
C ALA A 31 4.67 11.42 6.20
N GLU A 32 4.18 11.91 5.06
CA GLU A 32 4.99 12.55 4.04
C GLU A 32 5.71 13.78 4.60
N ARG A 33 4.99 14.68 5.31
CA ARG A 33 5.60 15.87 5.92
C ARG A 33 6.71 15.52 6.90
N VAL A 34 6.52 14.48 7.71
CA VAL A 34 7.53 14.02 8.67
C VAL A 34 8.73 13.43 7.92
N LEU A 35 8.53 12.54 6.95
CA LEU A 35 9.63 11.91 6.22
C LEU A 35 10.42 12.93 5.39
N LYS A 36 9.72 13.87 4.76
CA LYS A 36 10.31 14.97 3.99
C LYS A 36 11.20 15.89 4.82
N SER A 37 10.93 16.07 6.13
CA SER A 37 11.82 16.84 7.00
C SER A 37 13.16 16.12 7.30
N PHE A 38 13.31 14.85 6.88
CA PHE A 38 14.55 14.08 6.99
C PHE A 38 15.12 13.66 5.61
N GLN A 39 14.64 14.24 4.50
CA GLN A 39 15.04 13.86 3.14
C GLN A 39 16.56 14.00 2.87
N ASP A 40 17.25 14.88 3.60
CA ASP A 40 18.71 15.07 3.47
C ASP A 40 19.52 13.99 4.23
N GLN A 41 18.84 13.13 5.01
CA GLN A 41 19.46 12.11 5.87
C GLN A 41 19.06 10.70 5.49
N ILE A 42 17.82 10.50 5.03
CA ILE A 42 17.28 9.20 4.63
C ILE A 42 16.50 9.29 3.33
N THR A 43 16.42 8.16 2.64
CA THR A 43 15.41 7.95 1.59
C THR A 43 14.15 7.32 2.19
N TYR A 44 13.01 7.48 1.52
CA TYR A 44 11.77 6.89 2.01
C TYR A 44 10.79 6.52 0.91
N GLU A 45 9.89 5.61 1.23
CA GLU A 45 8.75 5.20 0.42
C GLU A 45 7.48 5.14 1.31
N ILE A 46 6.36 5.58 0.76
CA ILE A 46 5.06 5.57 1.42
C ILE A 46 4.11 4.70 0.62
N VAL A 47 3.59 3.65 1.27
CA VAL A 47 2.59 2.75 0.69
C VAL A 47 1.20 3.22 1.13
N ALA A 48 0.36 3.64 0.17
CA ALA A 48 -1.05 3.92 0.42
C ALA A 48 -1.79 2.61 0.74
N PHE A 49 -2.21 2.42 1.99
CA PHE A 49 -2.59 1.10 2.49
C PHE A 49 -4.08 1.02 2.88
N PRO A 50 -4.89 0.19 2.19
CA PRO A 50 -6.29 -0.03 2.54
C PRO A 50 -6.42 -1.04 3.69
N GLN A 51 -6.18 -0.60 4.93
CA GLN A 51 -6.16 -1.44 6.14
C GLN A 51 -7.45 -2.24 6.40
N HIS A 52 -8.58 -1.82 5.83
CA HIS A 52 -9.87 -2.48 5.97
C HIS A 52 -10.29 -3.29 4.74
N GLY A 53 -9.41 -3.41 3.74
CA GLY A 53 -9.70 -4.06 2.46
C GLY A 53 -9.94 -3.06 1.33
N LEU A 54 -9.59 -3.47 0.11
CA LEU A 54 -9.81 -2.70 -1.11
C LEU A 54 -11.28 -2.71 -1.54
N LEU A 55 -11.97 -3.82 -1.29
CA LEU A 55 -13.35 -4.07 -1.74
C LEU A 55 -14.38 -3.86 -0.63
N ALA A 56 -13.93 -3.53 0.58
CA ALA A 56 -14.81 -3.32 1.73
C ALA A 56 -15.69 -2.06 1.60
N HIS A 57 -15.23 -1.05 0.86
CA HIS A 57 -16.00 0.15 0.55
C HIS A 57 -15.84 0.53 -0.92
N GLU A 58 -16.93 0.95 -1.56
CA GLU A 58 -16.97 1.28 -3.00
C GLU A 58 -16.05 2.46 -3.37
N ASP A 59 -15.78 3.36 -2.42
CA ASP A 59 -14.95 4.54 -2.61
C ASP A 59 -13.44 4.28 -2.40
N MET A 60 -13.04 3.13 -1.86
CA MET A 60 -11.63 2.82 -1.59
C MET A 60 -10.72 2.93 -2.81
N PRO A 61 -11.08 2.39 -3.99
CA PRO A 61 -10.26 2.57 -5.20
C PRO A 61 -10.06 4.04 -5.57
N SER A 62 -11.03 4.91 -5.31
CA SER A 62 -10.89 6.36 -5.56
C SER A 62 -9.98 7.02 -4.52
N LEU A 63 -10.10 6.63 -3.26
CA LEU A 63 -9.27 7.17 -2.17
C LEU A 63 -7.80 6.76 -2.32
N LEU A 64 -7.51 5.56 -2.82
CA LEU A 64 -6.13 5.13 -3.09
C LEU A 64 -5.50 5.91 -4.24
N ARG A 65 -6.28 6.26 -5.27
CA ARG A 65 -5.84 7.19 -6.33
C ARG A 65 -5.52 8.56 -5.78
N GLU A 66 -6.41 9.12 -4.96
CA GLU A 66 -6.18 10.39 -4.26
C GLU A 66 -4.90 10.34 -3.41
N ALA A 67 -4.65 9.22 -2.72
CA ALA A 67 -3.44 9.02 -1.93
C ALA A 67 -2.16 9.01 -2.78
N LEU A 68 -2.19 8.38 -3.96
CA LEU A 68 -1.09 8.40 -4.93
C LEU A 68 -0.84 9.80 -5.48
N GLU A 69 -1.89 10.53 -5.83
CA GLU A 69 -1.82 11.94 -6.25
C GLU A 69 -1.28 12.85 -5.14
N SER A 70 -1.51 12.48 -3.89
CA SER A 70 -1.10 13.23 -2.69
C SER A 70 0.30 12.85 -2.18
N GLY A 71 1.06 12.03 -2.90
CA GLY A 71 2.47 11.75 -2.59
C GLY A 71 2.78 10.34 -2.07
N ALA A 72 1.82 9.41 -2.08
CA ALA A 72 2.16 7.99 -1.91
C ALA A 72 3.08 7.54 -3.06
N THR A 73 4.14 6.82 -2.74
CA THR A 73 5.11 6.34 -3.74
C THR A 73 4.83 4.91 -4.20
N LYS A 74 3.97 4.19 -3.48
CA LYS A 74 3.56 2.81 -3.74
C LYS A 74 2.11 2.59 -3.36
N LEU A 75 1.51 1.54 -3.95
CA LEU A 75 0.17 1.10 -3.63
C LEU A 75 0.20 -0.15 -2.73
N GLY A 76 -0.66 -0.21 -1.73
CA GLY A 76 -0.81 -1.36 -0.86
C GLY A 76 -2.10 -2.13 -1.11
N GLY A 77 -2.16 -3.33 -0.54
CA GLY A 77 -3.39 -4.13 -0.45
C GLY A 77 -3.31 -5.10 0.73
N LEU A 78 -4.44 -5.70 1.12
CA LEU A 78 -4.54 -6.53 2.31
C LEU A 78 -5.43 -7.74 2.06
N ASP A 79 -4.88 -8.94 2.27
CA ASP A 79 -5.60 -10.22 2.35
C ASP A 79 -6.79 -10.36 1.37
N PRO A 80 -6.51 -10.53 0.06
CA PRO A 80 -7.53 -10.65 -0.98
C PRO A 80 -8.62 -11.72 -0.71
N ALA A 81 -8.28 -12.78 0.03
CA ALA A 81 -9.24 -13.83 0.39
C ALA A 81 -9.91 -13.56 1.74
N GLY A 82 -9.13 -13.29 2.78
CA GLY A 82 -9.63 -13.17 4.14
C GLY A 82 -10.43 -11.88 4.40
N ILE A 83 -10.04 -10.78 3.76
CA ILE A 83 -10.65 -9.45 3.95
C ILE A 83 -11.56 -9.12 2.78
N ASP A 84 -11.02 -9.10 1.55
CA ASP A 84 -11.78 -8.71 0.36
C ASP A 84 -12.72 -9.81 -0.16
N LYS A 85 -12.53 -11.06 0.27
CA LYS A 85 -13.35 -12.24 -0.11
C LYS A 85 -13.49 -12.44 -1.62
N ASN A 86 -12.57 -11.88 -2.40
CA ASN A 86 -12.52 -11.99 -3.85
C ASN A 86 -11.09 -11.70 -4.31
N ILE A 87 -10.32 -12.78 -4.47
CA ILE A 87 -8.88 -12.73 -4.70
C ILE A 87 -8.58 -12.03 -6.03
N GLU A 88 -9.19 -12.51 -7.10
CA GLU A 88 -8.93 -12.05 -8.46
C GLU A 88 -9.33 -10.58 -8.63
N ASN A 89 -10.51 -10.18 -8.13
CA ASN A 89 -10.94 -8.79 -8.25
C ASN A 89 -10.08 -7.84 -7.41
N SER A 90 -9.71 -8.23 -6.18
CA SER A 90 -8.84 -7.42 -5.32
C SER A 90 -7.46 -7.20 -5.96
N LEU A 91 -6.84 -8.28 -6.46
CA LEU A 91 -5.57 -8.20 -7.17
C LEU A 91 -5.70 -7.37 -8.45
N GLN A 92 -6.72 -7.61 -9.27
CA GLN A 92 -6.91 -6.90 -10.53
C GLN A 92 -7.10 -5.38 -10.32
N VAL A 93 -7.92 -4.97 -9.34
CA VAL A 93 -8.14 -3.55 -9.06
C VAL A 93 -6.84 -2.91 -8.53
N THR A 94 -6.14 -3.58 -7.62
CA THR A 94 -4.82 -3.13 -7.12
C THR A 94 -3.83 -2.92 -8.27
N MET A 95 -3.63 -3.95 -9.11
CA MET A 95 -2.67 -3.90 -10.21
C MET A 95 -3.06 -2.87 -11.28
N ASN A 96 -4.35 -2.69 -11.56
CA ASN A 96 -4.83 -1.67 -12.49
C ASN A 96 -4.50 -0.25 -12.00
N ILE A 97 -4.73 0.04 -10.72
CA ILE A 97 -4.37 1.35 -10.14
C ILE A 97 -2.85 1.54 -10.14
N ALA A 98 -2.10 0.51 -9.75
CA ALA A 98 -0.64 0.57 -9.76
C ALA A 98 -0.08 0.87 -11.16
N LYS A 99 -0.64 0.22 -12.19
CA LYS A 99 -0.29 0.45 -13.60
C LYS A 99 -0.69 1.84 -14.09
N GLU A 100 -1.86 2.33 -13.68
CA GLU A 100 -2.35 3.68 -14.01
C GLU A 100 -1.38 4.77 -13.54
N TYR A 101 -0.80 4.61 -12.35
CA TYR A 101 0.13 5.58 -11.75
C TYR A 101 1.61 5.23 -11.93
N GLY A 102 1.94 4.07 -12.52
CA GLY A 102 3.31 3.61 -12.71
C GLY A 102 4.07 3.38 -11.40
N VAL A 103 3.40 2.84 -10.38
CA VAL A 103 3.98 2.58 -9.04
C VAL A 103 4.05 1.09 -8.73
N ASP A 104 4.98 0.71 -7.86
CA ASP A 104 5.05 -0.66 -7.35
C ASP A 104 3.93 -0.95 -6.34
N VAL A 105 3.64 -2.25 -6.16
CA VAL A 105 2.66 -2.76 -5.18
C VAL A 105 3.38 -3.44 -4.01
N ASP A 106 2.89 -3.22 -2.79
CA ASP A 106 3.36 -3.85 -1.55
C ASP A 106 2.15 -4.42 -0.77
N LEU A 107 1.93 -5.74 -0.91
CA LEU A 107 0.75 -6.44 -0.41
C LEU A 107 1.00 -7.07 0.97
N HIS A 108 0.11 -6.80 1.92
CA HIS A 108 0.02 -7.58 3.16
C HIS A 108 -0.77 -8.86 2.89
N LEU A 109 -0.09 -10.01 3.01
CA LEU A 109 -0.68 -11.33 2.83
C LEU A 109 -0.44 -12.21 4.08
N HIS A 110 -1.46 -12.29 4.91
CA HIS A 110 -1.54 -13.10 6.12
C HIS A 110 -2.44 -14.34 5.93
N ASP A 111 -3.25 -14.38 4.87
CA ASP A 111 -4.05 -15.54 4.47
C ASP A 111 -3.19 -16.82 4.48
N ARG A 112 -3.57 -17.80 5.31
CA ARG A 112 -2.72 -18.95 5.63
C ARG A 112 -2.95 -20.14 4.70
N GLY A 113 -1.91 -20.96 4.54
CA GLY A 113 -2.02 -22.25 3.87
C GLY A 113 -2.28 -22.12 2.37
N GLN A 114 -3.10 -23.03 1.82
CA GLN A 114 -3.31 -23.14 0.38
C GLN A 114 -3.96 -21.90 -0.24
N VAL A 115 -4.80 -21.18 0.52
CA VAL A 115 -5.43 -19.94 0.01
C VAL A 115 -4.40 -18.82 -0.16
N GLY A 116 -3.47 -18.66 0.78
CA GLY A 116 -2.36 -17.69 0.63
C GLY A 116 -1.44 -18.04 -0.54
N PHE A 117 -1.11 -19.33 -0.69
CA PHE A 117 -0.32 -19.80 -1.84
C PHE A 117 -1.03 -19.50 -3.17
N TYR A 118 -2.33 -19.82 -3.26
CA TYR A 118 -3.12 -19.52 -4.44
C TYR A 118 -3.16 -18.02 -4.76
N THR A 119 -3.30 -17.16 -3.75
CA THR A 119 -3.24 -15.70 -3.93
C THR A 119 -1.89 -15.25 -4.48
N MET A 120 -0.77 -15.80 -3.99
CA MET A 120 0.56 -15.49 -4.53
C MET A 120 0.72 -15.95 -5.98
N ASP A 121 0.30 -17.17 -6.28
CA ASP A 121 0.36 -17.76 -7.64
C ASP A 121 -0.42 -16.90 -8.65
N LYS A 122 -1.66 -16.53 -8.30
CA LYS A 122 -2.48 -15.62 -9.11
C LYS A 122 -1.87 -14.24 -9.27
N TRP A 123 -1.23 -13.71 -8.24
CA TRP A 123 -0.59 -12.41 -8.33
C TRP A 123 0.65 -12.44 -9.24
N LEU A 124 1.43 -13.52 -9.19
CA LEU A 124 2.58 -13.72 -10.10
C LEU A 124 2.15 -13.78 -11.56
N ASP A 125 1.06 -14.51 -11.87
CA ASP A 125 0.49 -14.55 -13.23
C ASP A 125 0.26 -13.13 -13.79
N MET A 126 -0.23 -12.20 -12.96
CA MET A 126 -0.52 -10.81 -13.37
C MET A 126 0.72 -9.93 -13.56
N VAL A 127 1.87 -10.30 -12.97
CA VAL A 127 3.12 -9.53 -13.09
C VAL A 127 3.89 -9.94 -14.35
N GLU A 128 3.64 -11.13 -14.88
CA GLU A 128 4.26 -11.63 -16.12
C GLU A 128 3.59 -11.11 -17.41
N GLU A 129 2.46 -10.41 -17.30
CA GLU A 129 1.69 -9.79 -18.39
C GLU A 129 2.09 -8.33 -18.73
#